data_AF-A0A926DEM2-F1
#
_entry.id   AF-A0A926DEM2-F1
#
_cell.length_a   1.000
_cell.length_b   1.000
_cell.length_c   1.000
_cell.angle_alpha   90.00
_cell.angle_beta   90.00
_cell.angle_gamma   90.00
#
_symmetry.space_group_name_H-M   'P 1'
#
loop_
_entity.id
_entity.type
_entity.pdbx_description
1 polymer ?
#
loop_
_entity_poly.entity_id
_entity_poly.type
_entity_poly.pdbx_seq_one_letter_code
_entity_poly.pdbx_strand_id
1 'polypeptide(L)'
;MKEPENFIWIGETKEFDGDGYPSIKELIHKPIKEKEAVIQYLKNGKEIGYAPAIVRDVLNPEVHLPYLEFMHDGKYGWRSDLIYYVEKYDMELPQEFIDHALAQIQAKKEK
;
A
#
# COMPACT_ATOMS: atom_id res chain seq x y z
N MET A 1 -6.40 20.73 17.41
CA MET A 1 -6.43 19.61 16.45
C MET A 1 -5.81 20.12 15.17
N LYS A 2 -4.68 19.57 14.72
CA LYS A 2 -4.28 19.75 13.31
C LYS A 2 -5.34 19.03 12.47
N GLU A 3 -5.77 19.63 11.38
CA GLU A 3 -6.58 18.93 10.39
C GLU A 3 -5.89 17.61 10.03
N PRO A 4 -6.63 16.49 9.86
CA PRO A 4 -6.01 15.28 9.33
C PRO A 4 -5.38 15.64 7.99
N GLU A 5 -4.10 15.32 7.82
CA GLU A 5 -3.41 15.52 6.54
C GLU A 5 -4.21 14.76 5.46
N ASN A 6 -4.71 15.48 4.45
CA ASN A 6 -5.48 14.89 3.34
C ASN A 6 -4.51 14.10 2.45
N PHE A 7 -4.25 12.85 2.84
CA PHE A 7 -3.51 11.92 2.00
C PHE A 7 -4.37 11.46 0.82
N ILE A 8 -3.72 11.27 -0.33
CA ILE A 8 -4.30 10.47 -1.42
C ILE A 8 -4.13 9.01 -1.02
N TRP A 9 -5.22 8.35 -0.67
CA TRP A 9 -5.18 6.94 -0.29
C TRP A 9 -4.97 6.05 -1.52
N ILE A 10 -4.20 4.98 -1.33
CA ILE A 10 -3.97 3.93 -2.33
C ILE A 10 -4.20 2.55 -1.72
N GLY A 11 -4.54 1.59 -2.57
CA GLY A 11 -4.80 0.22 -2.15
C GLY A 11 -6.18 0.02 -1.51
N GLU A 12 -7.09 0.97 -1.69
CA GLU A 12 -8.49 0.80 -1.33
C GLU A 12 -9.12 -0.29 -2.22
N THR A 13 -9.83 -1.22 -1.60
CA THR A 13 -10.42 -2.37 -2.30
C THR A 13 -11.81 -2.68 -1.77
N LYS A 14 -12.59 -3.39 -2.58
CA LYS A 14 -13.95 -3.80 -2.21
C LYS A 14 -14.02 -4.51 -0.87
N GLU A 15 -13.07 -5.41 -0.60
CA GLU A 15 -13.09 -6.29 0.56
C GLU A 15 -12.80 -5.57 1.88
N PHE A 16 -12.20 -4.37 1.81
CA PHE A 16 -11.85 -3.59 2.99
C PHE A 16 -12.57 -2.25 3.07
N ASP A 17 -12.90 -1.64 1.93
CA ASP A 17 -13.34 -0.24 1.81
C ASP A 17 -14.73 -0.10 1.15
N GLY A 18 -15.30 -1.21 0.65
CA GLY A 18 -16.69 -1.30 0.17
C GLY A 18 -16.85 -1.31 -1.35
N ASP A 19 -18.08 -1.55 -1.82
CA ASP A 19 -18.41 -1.84 -3.23
C ASP A 19 -18.04 -0.74 -4.26
N GLY A 20 -17.62 0.46 -3.81
CA GLY A 20 -17.14 1.54 -4.68
C GLY A 20 -15.71 1.34 -5.21
N TYR A 21 -14.99 0.33 -4.72
CA TYR A 21 -13.59 0.07 -5.06
C TYR A 21 -13.43 -1.26 -5.82
N PRO A 22 -12.36 -1.42 -6.61
CA PRO A 22 -12.03 -2.68 -7.27
C PRO A 22 -11.82 -3.83 -6.26
N SER A 23 -12.13 -5.05 -6.66
CA SER A 23 -11.81 -6.24 -5.84
C SER A 23 -10.32 -6.54 -5.90
N ILE A 24 -9.75 -7.06 -4.81
CA ILE A 24 -8.36 -7.56 -4.79
C ILE A 24 -8.12 -8.53 -5.96
N LYS A 25 -9.10 -9.39 -6.28
CA LYS A 25 -8.97 -10.37 -7.37
C LYS A 25 -8.80 -9.73 -8.75
N GLU A 26 -9.31 -8.52 -8.93
CA GLU A 26 -9.20 -7.78 -10.19
C GLU A 26 -7.86 -7.07 -10.34
N LEU A 27 -7.15 -6.85 -9.23
CA LEU A 27 -5.92 -6.06 -9.17
C LEU A 27 -4.65 -6.92 -9.16
N ILE A 28 -4.74 -8.20 -8.79
CA ILE A 28 -3.58 -9.12 -8.69
C ILE A 28 -3.16 -9.72 -10.04
N HIS A 29 -1.98 -10.36 -10.06
CA HIS A 29 -1.33 -10.93 -11.24
C HIS A 29 -0.98 -9.88 -12.31
N LYS A 30 -0.71 -8.64 -11.87
CA LYS A 30 -0.38 -7.49 -12.69
C LYS A 30 0.94 -6.89 -12.18
N PRO A 31 2.08 -7.55 -12.52
CA PRO A 31 3.37 -7.19 -11.94
C PRO A 31 3.78 -5.76 -12.31
N ILE A 32 4.26 -5.03 -11.31
CA ILE A 32 4.88 -3.73 -11.48
C ILE A 32 6.32 -3.95 -11.94
N LYS A 33 6.77 -3.23 -12.98
CA LYS A 33 8.12 -3.42 -13.54
C LYS A 33 9.22 -3.12 -12.52
N GLU A 34 9.07 -2.07 -11.72
CA GLU A 34 10.00 -1.67 -10.66
C GLU A 34 9.55 -2.18 -9.27
N LYS A 35 8.90 -3.34 -9.21
CA LYS A 35 8.24 -3.91 -8.01
C LYS A 35 9.11 -3.84 -6.76
N GLU A 36 10.35 -4.30 -6.81
CA GLU A 36 11.21 -4.35 -5.62
C GLU A 36 11.49 -2.96 -5.06
N ALA A 37 11.73 -1.97 -5.93
CA ALA A 37 11.98 -0.60 -5.52
C ALA A 37 10.72 0.02 -4.89
N VAL A 38 9.54 -0.24 -5.47
CA VAL A 38 8.26 0.25 -4.95
C VAL A 38 7.92 -0.41 -3.60
N ILE A 39 8.15 -1.72 -3.44
CA ILE A 39 7.96 -2.41 -2.14
C ILE A 39 8.86 -1.81 -1.08
N GLN A 40 10.14 -1.58 -1.38
CA GLN A 40 11.06 -0.96 -0.42
C GLN A 40 10.66 0.47 -0.11
N TYR A 41 10.13 1.22 -1.08
CA TYR A 41 9.59 2.55 -0.83
C TYR A 41 8.42 2.51 0.15
N LEU A 42 7.44 1.64 -0.10
CA LEU A 42 6.28 1.46 0.77
C LEU A 42 6.70 1.06 2.19
N LYS A 43 7.61 0.09 2.34
CA LYS A 43 8.13 -0.37 3.66
C LYS A 43 8.86 0.72 4.44
N ASN A 44 9.36 1.76 3.77
CA ASN A 44 10.04 2.91 4.38
C ASN A 44 9.12 4.13 4.60
N GLY A 45 7.80 3.96 4.45
CA GLY A 45 6.81 4.97 4.83
C GLY A 45 6.90 5.32 6.31
N LYS A 46 6.39 6.50 6.67
CA LYS A 46 6.21 6.88 8.08
C LYS A 46 4.90 6.30 8.60
N GLU A 47 4.87 5.87 9.86
CA GLU A 47 3.66 5.37 10.50
C GLU A 47 2.80 6.53 11.05
N ILE A 48 1.49 6.49 10.77
CA ILE A 48 0.47 7.40 11.32
C ILE A 48 -0.17 6.76 12.55
N GLY A 49 -0.37 5.44 12.53
CA GLY A 49 -1.07 4.72 13.58
C GLY A 49 -1.12 3.22 13.34
N TYR A 50 -1.53 2.51 14.37
CA TYR A 50 -1.58 1.05 14.42
C TYR A 50 -3.00 0.59 14.74
N ALA A 51 -3.47 -0.44 14.03
CA ALA A 51 -4.73 -1.10 14.34
C ALA A 51 -4.45 -2.48 14.97
N PRO A 52 -4.88 -2.73 16.23
CA PRO A 52 -4.74 -4.02 16.88
C PRO A 52 -5.79 -5.01 16.38
N ALA A 53 -5.69 -5.37 15.10
CA ALA A 53 -6.58 -6.30 14.42
C ALA A 53 -5.77 -7.45 13.82
N ILE A 54 -6.34 -8.67 13.87
CA ILE A 54 -5.85 -9.78 13.08
C ILE A 54 -6.30 -9.54 11.63
N VAL A 55 -5.38 -9.12 10.78
CA VAL A 55 -5.64 -9.03 9.35
C VAL A 55 -5.44 -10.39 8.72
N ARG A 56 -6.47 -10.86 8.02
CA ARG A 56 -6.42 -12.10 7.27
C ARG A 56 -6.19 -11.77 5.81
N ASP A 57 -5.40 -12.59 5.15
CA ASP A 57 -5.33 -12.58 3.70
C ASP A 57 -6.69 -12.98 3.12
N VAL A 58 -7.28 -12.10 2.30
CA VAL A 58 -8.60 -12.29 1.68
C VAL A 58 -8.59 -13.49 0.73
N LEU A 59 -7.46 -13.77 0.08
CA LEU A 59 -7.32 -14.83 -0.90
C LEU A 59 -6.96 -16.17 -0.26
N ASN A 60 -6.34 -16.15 0.92
CA ASN A 60 -6.03 -17.33 1.72
C ASN A 60 -6.28 -17.06 3.23
N PRO A 61 -7.52 -17.24 3.71
CA PRO A 61 -7.92 -16.86 5.07
C PRO A 61 -7.17 -17.54 6.22
N GLU A 62 -6.43 -18.62 5.95
CA GLU A 62 -5.55 -19.29 6.91
C GLU A 62 -4.25 -18.52 7.18
N VAL A 63 -3.91 -17.55 6.32
CA VAL A 63 -2.74 -16.70 6.51
C VAL A 63 -3.13 -15.45 7.30
N HIS A 64 -2.42 -15.26 8.41
CA HIS A 64 -2.55 -14.11 9.29
C HIS A 64 -1.39 -13.14 9.08
N LEU A 65 -1.71 -11.88 8.82
CA LEU A 65 -0.73 -10.80 8.86
C LEU A 65 -0.56 -10.35 10.31
N PRO A 66 0.69 -10.13 10.77
CA PRO A 66 0.98 -9.95 12.18
C PRO A 66 0.41 -8.65 12.75
N TYR A 67 0.24 -7.63 11.91
CA TYR A 67 -0.26 -6.31 12.30
C TYR A 67 -0.75 -5.49 11.11
N LEU A 68 -1.50 -4.44 11.40
CA LEU A 68 -1.95 -3.44 10.44
C LEU A 68 -1.54 -2.05 10.88
N GLU A 69 -0.81 -1.36 10.01
CA GLU A 69 -0.34 -0.01 10.21
C GLU A 69 -0.87 0.87 9.09
N PHE A 70 -1.11 2.14 9.41
CA PHE A 70 -1.37 3.19 8.44
C PHE A 70 -0.09 3.95 8.20
N MET A 71 0.35 4.00 6.95
CA MET A 71 1.63 4.56 6.55
C MET A 71 1.47 5.68 5.52
N HIS A 72 2.44 6.57 5.44
CA HIS A 72 2.44 7.67 4.48
C HIS A 72 3.84 8.15 4.10
N ASP A 73 3.94 8.88 3.00
CA ASP A 73 5.12 9.65 2.59
C ASP A 73 4.94 11.18 2.74
N GLY A 74 3.77 11.62 3.19
CA GLY A 74 3.37 13.02 3.27
C GLY A 74 2.43 13.50 2.15
N LYS A 75 2.25 12.70 1.08
CA LYS A 75 1.29 12.94 -0.02
C LYS A 75 0.31 11.78 -0.15
N TYR A 76 0.83 10.56 -0.19
CA TYR A 76 0.05 9.33 -0.29
C TYR A 76 -0.03 8.63 1.07
N GLY A 77 -1.15 7.96 1.30
CA GLY A 77 -1.42 7.13 2.47
C GLY A 77 -1.77 5.71 2.04
N TRP A 78 -1.32 4.72 2.80
CA TRP A 78 -1.61 3.32 2.54
C TRP A 78 -1.63 2.50 3.82
N ARG A 79 -2.19 1.30 3.75
CA ARG A 79 -2.13 0.32 4.83
C ARG A 79 -0.97 -0.65 4.61
N SER A 80 -0.38 -1.17 5.68
CA SER A 80 0.76 -2.09 5.58
C SER A 80 0.42 -3.42 4.88
N ASP A 81 -0.84 -3.86 4.92
CA ASP A 81 -1.33 -5.06 4.23
C ASP A 81 -1.29 -4.93 2.70
N LEU A 82 -1.40 -3.72 2.14
CA LEU A 82 -1.19 -3.46 0.71
C LEU A 82 0.16 -3.98 0.22
N ILE A 83 1.22 -3.79 1.02
CA ILE A 83 2.58 -4.21 0.69
C ILE A 83 2.64 -5.72 0.49
N TYR A 84 1.93 -6.47 1.34
CA TYR A 84 1.84 -7.91 1.24
C TYR A 84 1.16 -8.35 -0.06
N TYR A 85 0.09 -7.68 -0.49
CA TYR A 85 -0.57 -8.01 -1.77
C TYR A 85 0.28 -7.67 -2.99
N VAL A 86 1.02 -6.55 -2.96
CA VAL A 86 1.99 -6.22 -4.02
C VAL A 86 3.10 -7.27 -4.06
N GLU A 87 3.69 -7.60 -2.91
CA GLU A 87 4.82 -8.53 -2.79
C GLU A 87 4.43 -9.97 -3.18
N LYS A 88 3.32 -10.48 -2.66
CA LYS A 88 2.91 -11.88 -2.82
C LYS A 88 2.08 -12.15 -4.07
N TYR A 89 1.20 -11.22 -4.45
CA TYR A 89 0.19 -11.45 -5.48
C TYR A 89 0.34 -10.59 -6.72
N ASP A 90 1.41 -9.78 -6.82
CA ASP A 90 1.61 -8.85 -7.94
C ASP A 90 0.39 -7.93 -8.10
N MET A 91 -0.11 -7.39 -7.00
CA MET A 91 -1.17 -6.39 -7.02
C MET A 91 -0.69 -5.12 -7.71
N GLU A 92 -1.45 -4.64 -8.69
CA GLU A 92 -1.17 -3.37 -9.35
C GLU A 92 -1.37 -2.19 -8.40
N LEU A 93 -0.67 -1.10 -8.68
CA LEU A 93 -0.85 0.19 -8.01
C LEU A 93 -1.11 1.26 -9.08
N PRO A 94 -1.77 2.38 -8.72
CA PRO A 94 -1.94 3.50 -9.64
C PRO A 94 -0.60 3.96 -10.20
N GLN A 95 -0.51 4.13 -11.53
CA GLN A 95 0.74 4.53 -12.18
C GLN A 95 1.30 5.86 -11.64
N GLU A 96 0.42 6.81 -11.33
CA GLU A 96 0.81 8.10 -10.74
C GLU A 96 1.53 7.94 -9.40
N PHE A 97 1.14 6.94 -8.59
CA PHE A 97 1.82 6.63 -7.34
C PHE A 97 3.19 6.00 -7.60
N ILE A 98 3.27 5.06 -8.55
CA ILE A 98 4.53 4.41 -8.93
C ILE A 98 5.55 5.47 -9.38
N ASP A 99 5.14 6.37 -10.27
CA ASP A 99 5.99 7.45 -10.79
C ASP A 99 6.46 8.37 -9.65
N HIS A 100 5.57 8.72 -8.72
CA HIS A 100 5.92 9.50 -7.54
C HIS A 100 6.93 8.77 -6.64
N ALA A 101 6.71 7.49 -6.34
CA ALA A 101 7.60 6.69 -5.52
C ALA A 101 9.01 6.61 -6.13
N LEU A 102 9.11 6.37 -7.44
CA LEU A 102 10.37 6.32 -8.18
C LEU A 102 11.10 7.67 -8.17
N ALA A 103 10.38 8.78 -8.34
CA ALA A 103 10.95 10.12 -8.24
C ALA A 103 11.52 10.40 -6.84
N GLN A 104 10.82 9.98 -5.78
CA GLN A 104 11.29 10.13 -4.40
C GLN A 104 12.52 9.26 -4.10
N ILE A 105 12.58 8.05 -4.63
CA ILE A 105 13.77 7.18 -4.53
C ILE A 105 14.97 7.87 -5.19
N GLN A 106 14.79 8.41 -6.40
CA GLN A 106 15.87 9.08 -7.12
C GLN A 106 16.37 10.31 -6.37
N ALA A 107 15.47 11.17 -5.89
CA ALA A 107 15.81 12.37 -5.13
C ALA A 107 16.54 12.10 -3.80
N LYS A 108 16.32 10.93 -3.18
CA LYS A 108 17.06 10.51 -1.99
C LYS A 108 18.48 10.00 -2.28
N LYS A 109 18.75 9.49 -3.50
CA LYS A 109 20.08 9.02 -3.91
C LYS A 109 21.04 10.16 -4.24
N GLU A 110 20.52 11.33 -4.60
CA GLU A 110 21.27 12.52 -4.98
C GLU A 110 21.61 13.44 -3.79
N LYS A 111 21.15 13.09 -2.59
CA LYS A 111 21.43 13.77 -1.32
C LYS A 111 22.46 12.99 -0.52
#